data_AF-A0A9W6F312-F1
#
_entry.id   AF-A0A9W6F312-F1
#
_cell.length_a   1.000
_cell.length_b   1.000
_cell.length_c   1.000
_cell.angle_alpha   90.00
_cell.angle_beta   90.00
_cell.angle_gamma   90.00
#
_symmetry.space_group_name_H-M   'P 1'
#
loop_
_entity.id
_entity.type
_entity.pdbx_description
1 polymer ?
#
loop_
_entity_poly.entity_id
_entity_poly.type
_entity_poly.pdbx_seq_one_letter_code
_entity_poly.pdbx_strand_id
1 'polypeptide(L)'
;MADMLAWPDKPWDWTALSRNLSITMSDVRAYPDKPWDWTVLSYNPSITMADVLNWPDKPWYWTALSINPSITMSDVRAYPDKPWDWTALSYNPSITMADVLNWPDKPWYWIALSRNPSITMSDVLNWPDKPWDWTALSYNPSITMADVLNWPDKPWYWTALSINPSITMSDVRAYPDKPWDWTALSYNPSITMADVLNWPDKPWYWIALSRNPSITMSDVLNWPDKPWDWTALSINPSITMSDVRAYPDKPWDWTALSYNPSITMADVLNWPDKPWYWIALSRNPSITMSDVLNWPDKPWDWTALSRNPSITMSDVRAYPDKPWNWSVLSRNPSITFADVLTLPDKPWDYEYICLKPDIFEPTIEEIVEFPNFHQTQQ
;
A
#
# COMPACT_ATOMS: atom_id res chain seq x y z
N MET A 1 -0.24 18.00 16.93
CA MET A 1 -1.58 18.12 17.56
C MET A 1 -1.90 19.53 18.05
N ALA A 2 -1.00 20.49 17.85
CA ALA A 2 -1.20 21.88 18.27
C ALA A 2 -2.31 22.60 17.46
N ASP A 3 -2.53 22.24 16.20
CA ASP A 3 -3.56 22.91 15.40
C ASP A 3 -4.96 22.38 15.70
N MET A 4 -5.09 21.08 15.99
CA MET A 4 -6.35 20.53 16.51
C MET A 4 -6.81 21.22 17.81
N LEU A 5 -5.84 21.57 18.67
CA LEU A 5 -6.04 22.31 19.91
C LEU A 5 -6.50 23.76 19.70
N ALA A 6 -6.04 24.42 18.64
CA ALA A 6 -6.45 25.77 18.31
C ALA A 6 -7.93 25.84 17.88
N TRP A 7 -8.51 24.70 17.49
CA TRP A 7 -9.87 24.63 16.92
C TRP A 7 -10.71 23.50 17.52
N PRO A 8 -10.93 23.47 18.86
CA PRO A 8 -11.60 22.36 19.54
C PRO A 8 -13.09 22.22 19.17
N ASP A 9 -13.70 23.29 18.63
CA ASP A 9 -15.11 23.37 18.24
C ASP A 9 -15.37 22.93 16.78
N LYS A 10 -14.31 22.55 16.04
CA LYS A 10 -14.49 21.99 14.69
C LYS A 10 -15.08 20.58 14.77
N PRO A 11 -15.84 20.15 13.75
CA PRO A 11 -16.47 18.83 13.71
C PRO A 11 -15.43 17.73 13.41
N TRP A 12 -14.45 17.58 14.31
CA TRP A 12 -13.41 16.57 14.22
C TRP A 12 -14.03 15.18 14.21
N ASP A 13 -13.65 14.38 13.22
CA ASP A 13 -13.99 12.96 13.21
C ASP A 13 -12.96 12.19 14.04
N TRP A 14 -13.28 11.99 15.33
CA TRP A 14 -12.45 11.24 16.27
C TRP A 14 -12.27 9.78 15.88
N THR A 15 -13.20 9.21 15.13
CA THR A 15 -13.07 7.86 14.59
C THR A 15 -11.99 7.85 13.51
N ALA A 16 -12.00 8.85 12.61
CA ALA A 16 -10.99 9.00 11.58
C ALA A 16 -9.60 9.30 12.16
N LEU A 17 -9.52 10.17 13.18
CA LEU A 17 -8.28 10.43 13.90
C LEU A 17 -7.70 9.17 14.53
N SER A 18 -8.56 8.34 15.14
CA SER A 18 -8.13 7.05 15.71
C SER A 18 -7.52 6.11 14.67
N ARG A 19 -7.90 6.24 13.38
CA ARG A 19 -7.34 5.47 12.25
C ARG A 19 -6.01 6.02 11.76
N ASN A 20 -5.64 7.26 12.11
CA ASN A 20 -4.40 7.86 11.66
C ASN A 20 -3.21 7.17 12.34
N LEU A 21 -2.31 6.59 11.53
CA LEU A 21 -1.14 5.87 12.02
C LEU A 21 -0.12 6.77 12.71
N SER A 22 -0.18 8.09 12.51
CA SER A 22 0.66 9.04 13.25
C SER A 22 0.17 9.32 14.68
N ILE A 23 -1.07 8.95 15.02
CA ILE A 23 -1.57 9.06 16.39
C ILE A 23 -0.82 8.07 17.29
N THR A 24 -0.32 8.62 18.39
CA THR A 24 0.37 7.89 19.45
C THR A 24 -0.44 7.93 20.75
N MET A 25 -0.06 7.13 21.74
CA MET A 25 -0.69 7.19 23.06
C MET A 25 -0.35 8.47 23.83
N SER A 26 0.71 9.20 23.46
CA SER A 26 0.92 10.58 23.96
C SER A 26 -0.23 11.49 23.55
N ASP A 27 -0.69 11.39 22.30
CA ASP A 27 -1.79 12.19 21.76
C ASP A 27 -3.11 11.87 22.47
N VAL A 28 -3.40 10.58 22.65
CA VAL A 28 -4.60 10.13 23.38
C VAL A 28 -4.56 10.61 24.84
N ARG A 29 -3.40 10.57 25.51
CA ARG A 29 -3.23 11.05 26.89
C ARG A 29 -3.39 12.57 27.02
N ALA A 30 -3.04 13.33 25.99
CA ALA A 30 -3.26 14.77 25.98
C ALA A 30 -4.76 15.12 25.90
N TYR A 31 -5.60 14.22 25.36
CA TYR A 31 -7.05 14.42 25.19
C TYR A 31 -7.87 13.23 25.69
N PRO A 32 -7.86 12.96 27.00
CA PRO A 32 -8.48 11.78 27.59
C PRO A 32 -10.01 11.75 27.42
N ASP A 33 -10.64 12.92 27.34
CA ASP A 33 -12.10 13.09 27.33
C ASP A 33 -12.71 13.06 25.92
N LYS A 34 -11.88 12.96 24.89
CA LYS A 34 -12.36 12.95 23.50
C LYS A 34 -12.78 11.53 23.08
N PRO A 35 -13.75 11.40 22.16
CA PRO A 35 -14.36 10.11 21.83
C PRO A 35 -13.47 9.28 20.89
N TRP A 36 -12.28 8.91 21.35
CA TRP A 36 -11.37 8.02 20.64
C TRP A 36 -12.01 6.64 20.41
N ASP A 37 -11.83 6.09 19.21
CA ASP A 37 -12.24 4.74 18.87
C ASP A 37 -11.14 3.75 19.29
N TRP A 38 -11.31 3.15 20.46
CA TRP A 38 -10.37 2.18 21.03
C TRP A 38 -10.28 0.88 20.24
N THR A 39 -11.33 0.51 19.48
CA THR A 39 -11.28 -0.67 18.61
C THR A 39 -10.30 -0.41 17.48
N VAL A 40 -10.39 0.76 16.86
CA VAL A 40 -9.46 1.19 15.81
C VAL A 40 -8.05 1.39 16.38
N LEU A 41 -7.90 2.07 17.51
CA LEU A 41 -6.58 2.28 18.13
C LEU A 41 -5.89 0.94 18.42
N SER A 42 -6.63 -0.11 18.77
CA SER A 42 -6.05 -1.45 19.00
C SER A 42 -5.31 -2.03 17.79
N TYR A 43 -5.66 -1.60 16.57
CA TYR A 43 -4.98 -2.00 15.34
C TYR A 43 -3.74 -1.14 15.03
N ASN A 44 -3.55 0.00 15.72
CA ASN A 44 -2.44 0.89 15.43
C ASN A 44 -1.12 0.22 15.88
N PRO A 45 -0.13 0.06 14.98
CA PRO A 45 1.12 -0.63 15.27
C PRO A 45 2.00 0.10 16.29
N SER A 46 1.70 1.36 16.64
CA SER A 46 2.42 2.07 17.71
C SER A 46 1.94 1.71 19.13
N ILE A 47 0.79 1.04 19.27
CA ILE A 47 0.26 0.64 20.58
C ILE A 47 1.08 -0.49 21.18
N THR A 48 1.56 -0.27 22.41
CA THR A 48 2.31 -1.26 23.18
C THR A 48 1.47 -1.85 24.32
N MET A 49 1.92 -2.96 24.91
CA MET A 49 1.25 -3.52 26.08
C MET A 49 1.28 -2.54 27.27
N ALA A 50 2.34 -1.74 27.41
CA ALA A 50 2.42 -0.71 28.45
C ALA A 50 1.28 0.32 28.31
N ASP A 51 0.89 0.67 27.09
CA ASP A 51 -0.22 1.58 26.85
C ASP A 51 -1.57 0.98 27.25
N VAL A 52 -1.79 -0.29 26.91
CA VAL A 52 -2.99 -1.04 27.29
C VAL A 52 -3.14 -1.11 28.81
N LEU A 53 -2.03 -1.33 29.54
CA LEU A 53 -2.02 -1.41 31.00
C LEU A 53 -2.24 -0.05 31.69
N ASN A 54 -1.81 1.04 31.06
CA ASN A 54 -2.06 2.39 31.58
C ASN A 54 -3.54 2.80 31.45
N TRP A 55 -4.31 2.13 30.58
CA TRP A 55 -5.73 2.43 30.33
C TRP A 55 -6.59 1.16 30.41
N PRO A 56 -6.66 0.51 31.60
CA PRO A 56 -7.26 -0.82 31.73
C PRO A 56 -8.79 -0.80 31.55
N ASP A 57 -9.44 0.33 31.81
CA ASP A 57 -10.91 0.48 31.74
C ASP A 57 -11.43 0.78 30.33
N LYS A 58 -10.53 0.97 29.36
CA LYS A 58 -10.91 1.29 27.99
C LYS A 58 -11.22 0.03 27.18
N PRO A 59 -12.16 0.10 26.21
CA PRO A 59 -12.62 -1.07 25.48
C PRO A 59 -11.64 -1.46 24.37
N TRP A 60 -10.46 -1.94 24.78
CA TRP A 60 -9.46 -2.48 23.87
C TRP A 60 -9.98 -3.71 23.12
N TYR A 61 -9.72 -3.77 21.81
CA TYR A 61 -10.10 -4.90 20.98
C TYR A 61 -8.97 -5.92 20.89
N TRP A 62 -9.09 -6.97 21.69
CA TRP A 62 -8.00 -7.92 21.93
C TRP A 62 -7.61 -8.77 20.73
N THR A 63 -8.52 -9.03 19.79
CA THR A 63 -8.17 -9.68 18.51
C THR A 63 -7.19 -8.81 17.72
N ALA A 64 -7.38 -7.48 17.69
CA ALA A 64 -6.44 -6.57 17.04
C ALA A 64 -5.10 -6.47 17.79
N LEU A 65 -5.13 -6.38 19.12
CA LEU A 65 -3.91 -6.41 19.93
C LEU A 65 -3.13 -7.71 19.75
N SER A 66 -3.82 -8.84 19.58
CA SER A 66 -3.20 -10.16 19.41
C SER A 66 -2.44 -10.29 18.09
N ILE A 67 -2.93 -9.69 17.00
CA ILE A 67 -2.21 -9.67 15.71
C ILE A 67 -1.20 -8.51 15.60
N ASN A 68 -1.21 -7.57 16.55
CA ASN A 68 -0.38 -6.37 16.51
C ASN A 68 1.12 -6.71 16.68
N PRO A 69 2.00 -6.32 15.74
CA PRO A 69 3.42 -6.65 15.81
C PRO A 69 4.16 -6.04 17.01
N SER A 70 3.61 -4.99 17.63
CA SER A 70 4.17 -4.36 18.84
C SER A 70 3.75 -5.06 20.13
N ILE A 71 2.86 -6.05 20.05
CA ILE A 71 2.51 -6.94 21.15
C ILE A 71 3.18 -8.29 20.90
N THR A 72 4.05 -8.69 21.83
CA THR A 72 4.91 -9.87 21.67
C THR A 72 4.47 -11.01 22.58
N MET A 73 5.02 -12.20 22.38
CA MET A 73 4.80 -13.31 23.32
C MET A 73 5.37 -13.06 24.71
N SER A 74 6.31 -12.12 24.88
CA SER A 74 6.74 -11.71 26.21
C SER A 74 5.61 -11.03 26.98
N ASP A 75 4.78 -10.23 26.29
CA ASP A 75 3.59 -9.59 26.87
C ASP A 75 2.50 -10.60 27.21
N VAL A 76 2.24 -11.56 26.32
CA VAL A 76 1.27 -12.65 26.56
C VAL A 76 1.66 -13.46 27.80
N ARG A 77 2.95 -13.76 27.98
CA ARG A 77 3.46 -14.48 29.16
C ARG A 77 3.40 -13.64 30.43
N ALA A 78 3.66 -12.34 30.35
CA ALA A 78 3.60 -11.43 31.48
C ALA A 78 2.15 -11.22 31.96
N TYR A 79 1.18 -11.29 31.05
CA TYR A 79 -0.24 -11.01 31.32
C TYR A 79 -1.16 -12.11 30.76
N PRO A 80 -1.08 -13.35 31.29
CA PRO A 80 -1.78 -14.50 30.73
C PRO A 80 -3.30 -14.45 30.90
N ASP A 81 -3.79 -13.68 31.88
CA ASP A 81 -5.22 -13.54 32.19
C ASP A 81 -5.97 -12.57 31.27
N LYS A 82 -5.24 -11.88 30.37
CA LYS A 82 -5.87 -11.03 29.37
C LYS A 82 -6.57 -11.87 28.31
N PRO A 83 -7.65 -11.35 27.68
CA PRO A 83 -8.46 -12.12 26.72
C PRO A 83 -7.79 -12.19 25.34
N TRP A 84 -6.58 -12.77 25.31
CA TRP A 84 -5.81 -13.01 24.09
C TRP A 84 -6.58 -13.90 23.11
N ASP A 85 -6.59 -13.47 21.84
CA ASP A 85 -7.12 -14.25 20.73
C ASP A 85 -5.99 -15.07 20.13
N TRP A 86 -5.96 -16.37 20.45
CA TRP A 86 -4.90 -17.29 19.99
C TRP A 86 -4.92 -17.55 18.49
N THR A 87 -6.08 -17.40 17.83
CA THR A 87 -6.16 -17.49 16.37
C THR A 87 -5.48 -16.27 15.75
N ALA A 88 -5.75 -15.07 16.28
CA ALA A 88 -5.09 -13.85 15.84
C ALA A 88 -3.59 -13.82 16.18
N LEU A 89 -3.20 -14.34 17.36
CA LEU A 89 -1.78 -14.52 17.70
C LEU A 89 -1.07 -15.39 16.67
N SER A 90 -1.68 -16.46 16.15
CA SER A 90 -1.04 -17.27 15.09
C SER A 90 -0.66 -16.49 13.82
N TYR A 91 -1.34 -15.37 13.55
CA TYR A 91 -1.02 -14.47 12.44
C TYR A 91 0.03 -13.41 12.80
N ASN A 92 0.33 -13.21 14.08
CA ASN A 92 1.28 -12.21 14.51
C ASN A 92 2.71 -12.61 14.06
N PRO A 93 3.42 -11.73 13.32
CA PRO A 93 4.72 -12.07 12.74
C PRO A 93 5.83 -12.30 13.78
N SER A 94 5.60 -11.96 15.05
CA SER A 94 6.55 -12.17 16.14
C SER A 94 6.47 -13.56 16.79
N ILE A 95 5.42 -14.36 16.54
CA ILE A 95 5.25 -15.68 17.14
C ILE A 95 6.27 -16.66 16.59
N THR A 96 7.07 -17.28 17.43
CA THR A 96 8.01 -18.35 17.02
C THR A 96 7.47 -19.74 17.36
N MET A 97 8.08 -20.78 16.81
CA MET A 97 7.72 -22.16 17.19
C MET A 97 7.98 -22.43 18.69
N ALA A 98 9.02 -21.81 19.26
CA ALA A 98 9.29 -21.91 20.70
C ALA A 98 8.13 -21.37 21.55
N ASP A 99 7.45 -20.31 21.08
CA ASP A 99 6.26 -19.78 21.75
C ASP A 99 5.09 -20.76 21.73
N VAL A 100 4.86 -21.37 20.58
CA VAL A 100 3.80 -22.38 20.39
C VAL A 100 4.02 -23.58 21.31
N LEU A 101 5.27 -24.04 21.44
CA LEU A 101 5.64 -25.18 22.29
C LEU A 101 5.54 -24.90 23.79
N ASN A 102 5.71 -23.64 24.20
CA ASN A 102 5.52 -23.23 25.59
C ASN A 102 4.04 -23.21 26.00
N TRP A 103 3.12 -23.16 25.03
CA TRP A 103 1.67 -23.08 25.25
C TRP A 103 0.92 -24.10 24.38
N PRO A 104 1.18 -25.41 24.56
CA PRO A 104 0.71 -26.44 23.63
C PRO A 104 -0.81 -26.64 23.66
N ASP A 105 -1.46 -26.32 24.79
CA ASP A 105 -2.90 -26.52 25.00
C ASP A 105 -3.76 -25.39 24.43
N LYS A 106 -3.15 -24.33 23.90
CA LYS A 106 -3.86 -23.18 23.35
C LYS A 106 -4.30 -23.44 21.90
N PRO A 107 -5.43 -22.85 21.46
CA PRO A 107 -6.01 -23.13 20.15
C PRO A 107 -5.28 -22.35 19.05
N TRP A 108 -4.03 -22.72 18.79
CA TRP A 108 -3.22 -22.17 17.71
C TRP A 108 -3.82 -22.53 16.34
N TYR A 109 -3.86 -21.55 15.44
CA TYR A 109 -4.31 -21.73 14.07
C TYR A 109 -3.14 -22.05 13.14
N TRP A 110 -3.00 -23.34 12.84
CA TRP A 110 -1.82 -23.89 12.16
C TRP A 110 -1.66 -23.46 10.71
N ILE A 111 -2.75 -23.10 10.01
CA ILE A 111 -2.64 -22.53 8.66
C ILE A 111 -1.91 -21.18 8.71
N ALA A 112 -2.22 -20.34 9.71
CA ALA A 112 -1.52 -19.06 9.89
C ALA A 112 -0.06 -19.28 10.32
N LEU A 113 0.20 -20.17 11.28
CA LEU A 113 1.56 -20.52 11.70
C LEU A 113 2.39 -21.04 10.52
N SER A 114 1.83 -21.93 9.70
CA SER A 114 2.49 -22.48 8.51
C SER A 114 2.90 -21.40 7.50
N ARG A 115 2.15 -20.30 7.41
CA ARG A 115 2.45 -19.16 6.54
C ARG A 115 3.35 -18.11 7.22
N ASN A 116 3.58 -18.23 8.52
CA ASN A 116 4.22 -17.19 9.31
C ASN A 116 5.73 -17.14 9.00
N PRO A 117 6.31 -15.98 8.63
CA PRO A 117 7.72 -15.85 8.25
C PRO A 117 8.71 -16.26 9.36
N SER A 118 8.29 -16.26 10.63
CA SER A 118 9.10 -16.70 11.77
C SER A 118 9.21 -18.22 11.91
N ILE A 119 8.32 -18.97 11.26
CA ILE A 119 8.34 -20.44 11.23
C ILE A 119 9.20 -20.88 10.05
N THR A 120 10.21 -21.70 10.35
CA THR A 120 11.19 -22.20 9.38
C THR A 120 10.92 -23.67 9.03
N MET A 121 11.53 -24.16 7.95
CA MET A 121 11.49 -25.59 7.65
C MET A 121 12.11 -26.44 8.77
N SER A 122 13.12 -25.93 9.48
CA SER A 122 13.71 -26.62 10.63
C SER A 122 12.68 -26.85 11.74
N ASP A 123 11.78 -25.90 11.96
CA ASP A 123 10.69 -26.06 12.93
C ASP A 123 9.72 -27.18 12.50
N VAL A 124 9.31 -27.17 11.24
CA VAL A 124 8.40 -28.20 10.68
C VAL A 124 8.98 -29.61 10.87
N LEU A 125 10.29 -29.77 10.67
CA LEU A 125 10.98 -31.05 10.76
C LEU A 125 11.21 -31.52 12.20
N ASN A 126 11.45 -30.59 13.12
CA ASN A 126 11.62 -30.91 14.54
C ASN A 126 10.29 -31.36 15.18
N TRP A 127 9.15 -30.92 14.64
CA TRP A 127 7.82 -31.26 15.14
C TRP A 127 6.86 -31.71 14.02
N PRO A 128 7.13 -32.87 13.39
CA PRO A 128 6.40 -33.33 12.21
C PRO A 128 4.95 -33.75 12.49
N ASP A 129 4.62 -34.10 13.74
CA ASP A 129 3.28 -34.52 14.16
C ASP A 129 2.30 -33.35 14.34
N LYS A 130 2.79 -32.11 14.22
CA LYS A 130 1.93 -30.94 14.28
C LYS A 130 1.15 -30.78 12.97
N PRO A 131 -0.05 -30.20 13.00
CA PRO A 131 -0.94 -30.14 11.83
C PRO A 131 -0.54 -29.00 10.88
N TRP A 132 0.70 -29.05 10.37
CA TRP A 132 1.22 -28.14 9.38
C TRP A 132 0.41 -28.19 8.09
N ASP A 133 0.13 -27.01 7.53
CA ASP A 133 -0.53 -26.87 6.24
C ASP A 133 0.53 -26.63 5.16
N TRP A 134 0.72 -27.63 4.28
CA TRP A 134 1.75 -27.59 3.25
C TRP A 134 1.47 -26.58 2.13
N THR A 135 0.19 -26.23 1.91
CA THR A 135 -0.16 -25.16 0.96
C THR A 135 0.29 -23.82 1.52
N ALA A 136 0.02 -23.56 2.79
CA ALA A 136 0.47 -22.37 3.51
C ALA A 136 1.99 -22.31 3.65
N LEU A 137 2.66 -23.43 3.93
CA LEU A 137 4.12 -23.52 3.93
C LEU A 137 4.71 -23.18 2.55
N SER A 138 4.11 -23.62 1.44
CA SER A 138 4.57 -23.22 0.11
C SER A 138 4.49 -21.71 -0.16
N TYR A 139 3.58 -21.00 0.51
CA TYR A 139 3.49 -19.54 0.47
C TYR A 139 4.41 -18.84 1.49
N ASN A 140 5.04 -19.59 2.40
CA ASN A 140 5.85 -19.01 3.45
C ASN A 140 7.17 -18.48 2.86
N PRO A 141 7.52 -17.19 3.07
CA PRO A 141 8.75 -16.62 2.53
C PRO A 141 10.03 -17.21 3.14
N SER A 142 9.95 -17.94 4.26
CA SER A 142 11.12 -18.63 4.84
C SER A 142 11.49 -19.93 4.09
N ILE A 143 10.59 -20.48 3.28
CA ILE A 143 10.82 -21.74 2.55
C ILE A 143 11.63 -21.48 1.28
N THR A 144 12.73 -22.19 1.15
CA THR A 144 13.66 -22.10 0.01
C THR A 144 13.54 -23.31 -0.92
N MET A 145 14.13 -23.23 -2.11
CA MET A 145 14.22 -24.40 -2.99
C MET A 145 15.02 -25.55 -2.35
N ALA A 146 16.03 -25.26 -1.52
CA ALA A 146 16.78 -26.29 -0.82
C ALA A 146 15.89 -27.09 0.14
N ASP A 147 14.95 -26.43 0.82
CA ASP A 147 13.99 -27.09 1.70
C ASP A 147 13.09 -28.06 0.91
N VAL A 148 12.59 -27.62 -0.25
CA VAL A 148 11.75 -28.44 -1.14
C VAL A 148 12.50 -29.68 -1.64
N LEU A 149 13.78 -29.53 -1.98
CA LEU A 149 14.61 -30.63 -2.49
C LEU A 149 15.02 -31.63 -1.41
N ASN A 150 15.26 -31.16 -0.19
CA ASN A 150 15.59 -32.02 0.94
C ASN A 150 14.39 -32.91 1.34
N TRP A 151 13.16 -32.47 1.04
CA TRP A 151 11.93 -33.16 1.44
C TRP A 151 10.94 -33.29 0.27
N PRO A 152 11.29 -34.09 -0.77
CA PRO A 152 10.53 -34.14 -2.02
C PRO A 152 9.18 -34.86 -1.87
N ASP A 153 9.02 -35.72 -0.87
CA ASP A 153 7.79 -36.51 -0.64
C ASP A 153 6.68 -35.71 0.05
N LYS A 154 6.96 -34.46 0.45
CA LYS A 154 5.97 -33.60 1.08
C LYS A 154 5.04 -32.98 0.04
N PRO A 155 3.75 -32.72 0.38
CA PRO A 155 2.76 -32.27 -0.57
C PRO A 155 2.89 -30.76 -0.86
N TRP A 156 4.03 -30.37 -1.41
CA TRP A 156 4.31 -28.99 -1.80
C TRP A 156 3.33 -28.48 -2.86
N TYR A 157 2.80 -27.28 -2.66
CA TYR A 157 1.93 -26.63 -3.62
C TYR A 157 2.74 -25.77 -4.60
N TRP A 158 2.98 -26.31 -5.79
CA TRP A 158 3.91 -25.74 -6.76
C TRP A 158 3.50 -24.39 -7.36
N THR A 159 2.20 -24.10 -7.45
CA THR A 159 1.75 -22.75 -7.83
C THR A 159 2.18 -21.71 -6.80
N ALA A 160 2.08 -22.03 -5.50
CA ALA A 160 2.58 -21.14 -4.44
C ALA A 160 4.10 -21.02 -4.45
N LEU A 161 4.82 -22.13 -4.64
CA LEU A 161 6.29 -22.10 -4.79
C LEU A 161 6.73 -21.25 -5.99
N SER A 162 5.98 -21.29 -7.10
CA SER A 162 6.29 -20.56 -8.33
C SER A 162 6.14 -19.04 -8.18
N ILE A 163 5.28 -18.56 -7.27
CA ILE A 163 5.13 -17.13 -6.94
C ILE A 163 5.90 -16.74 -5.67
N ASN A 164 6.54 -17.69 -5.00
CA ASN A 164 7.26 -17.43 -3.75
C ASN A 164 8.52 -16.61 -4.04
N PRO A 165 8.71 -15.45 -3.38
CA PRO A 165 9.88 -14.59 -3.63
C PRO A 165 11.22 -15.24 -3.29
N SER A 166 11.23 -16.27 -2.43
CA SER A 166 12.42 -17.03 -2.05
C SER A 166 12.79 -18.13 -3.06
N ILE A 167 11.98 -18.31 -4.11
CA ILE A 167 12.25 -19.23 -5.22
C ILE A 167 12.41 -18.40 -6.50
N THR A 168 13.59 -18.54 -7.11
CA THR A 168 14.07 -17.67 -8.18
C THR A 168 14.07 -18.37 -9.54
N MET A 169 14.23 -17.61 -10.63
CA MET A 169 14.45 -18.23 -11.95
C MET A 169 15.75 -19.05 -12.04
N SER A 170 16.73 -18.80 -11.17
CA SER A 170 17.89 -19.71 -11.04
C SER A 170 17.47 -21.09 -10.57
N ASP A 171 16.54 -21.18 -9.62
CA ASP A 171 16.01 -22.45 -9.13
C ASP A 171 15.23 -23.17 -10.22
N VAL A 172 14.39 -22.45 -10.97
CA VAL A 172 13.64 -23.01 -12.11
C VAL A 172 14.59 -23.60 -13.16
N ARG A 173 15.69 -22.89 -13.48
CA ARG A 173 16.72 -23.39 -14.40
C ARG A 173 17.49 -24.59 -13.87
N ALA A 174 17.80 -24.60 -12.58
CA ALA A 174 18.54 -25.69 -11.94
C ALA A 174 17.69 -26.97 -11.85
N TYR A 175 16.37 -26.83 -11.74
CA TYR A 175 15.44 -27.94 -11.55
C TYR A 175 14.24 -27.87 -12.51
N PRO A 176 14.49 -28.01 -13.83
CA PRO A 176 13.45 -27.77 -14.84
C PRO A 176 12.35 -28.85 -14.88
N ASP A 177 12.63 -30.04 -14.36
CA ASP A 177 11.69 -31.16 -14.31
C ASP A 177 10.65 -31.05 -13.18
N LYS A 178 10.77 -30.02 -12.33
CA LYS A 178 9.78 -29.78 -11.29
C LYS A 178 8.49 -29.21 -11.90
N PRO A 179 7.33 -29.46 -11.28
CA PRO A 179 6.03 -29.06 -11.83
C PRO A 179 5.74 -27.57 -11.59
N TRP A 180 6.63 -26.72 -12.10
CA TRP A 180 6.50 -25.26 -12.07
C TRP A 180 5.20 -24.80 -12.74
N ASP A 181 4.53 -23.84 -12.10
CA ASP A 181 3.41 -23.13 -12.67
C ASP A 181 3.91 -21.92 -13.46
N TRP A 182 3.98 -22.05 -14.78
CA TRP A 182 4.52 -21.02 -15.68
C TRP A 182 3.63 -19.77 -15.75
N THR A 183 2.33 -19.91 -15.49
CA THR A 183 1.43 -18.76 -15.38
C THR A 183 1.75 -17.97 -14.10
N ALA A 184 1.93 -18.65 -12.97
CA ALA A 184 2.35 -18.01 -11.71
C ALA A 184 3.75 -17.39 -11.81
N LEU A 185 4.70 -18.10 -12.42
CA LEU A 185 6.05 -17.56 -12.70
C LEU A 185 5.97 -16.25 -13.48
N SER A 186 5.10 -16.15 -14.49
CA SER A 186 4.95 -14.94 -15.32
C SER A 186 4.68 -13.65 -14.53
N TYR A 187 4.13 -13.76 -13.32
CA TYR A 187 3.89 -12.62 -12.42
C TYR A 187 5.10 -12.21 -11.59
N ASN A 188 6.16 -13.01 -11.55
CA ASN A 188 7.34 -12.71 -10.77
C ASN A 188 8.06 -11.49 -11.39
N PRO A 189 8.25 -10.39 -10.63
CA PRO A 189 8.80 -9.14 -11.14
C PRO A 189 10.26 -9.25 -11.58
N SER A 190 10.97 -10.34 -11.25
CA SER A 190 12.36 -10.55 -11.67
C SER A 190 12.50 -11.35 -12.98
N ILE A 191 11.42 -11.85 -13.57
CA ILE A 191 11.50 -12.59 -14.84
C ILE A 191 11.89 -11.66 -15.97
N THR A 192 12.88 -12.04 -16.76
CA THR A 192 13.35 -11.27 -17.93
C THR A 192 12.91 -11.92 -19.24
N MET A 193 13.00 -11.18 -20.35
CA MET A 193 12.75 -11.76 -21.68
C MET A 193 13.74 -12.90 -22.01
N ALA A 194 14.97 -12.84 -21.52
CA ALA A 194 15.94 -13.92 -21.67
C ALA A 194 15.47 -15.22 -20.98
N ASP A 195 14.80 -15.12 -19.83
CA ASP A 195 14.21 -16.27 -19.15
C ASP A 195 13.11 -16.91 -19.99
N VAL A 196 12.22 -16.09 -20.57
CA VAL A 196 11.13 -16.54 -21.45
C VAL A 196 11.68 -17.27 -22.68
N LEU A 197 12.73 -16.72 -23.29
CA LEU A 197 13.35 -17.28 -24.50
C LEU A 197 14.10 -18.59 -24.27
N ASN A 198 14.58 -18.84 -23.05
CA ASN A 198 15.17 -20.13 -22.69
C ASN A 198 14.14 -21.26 -22.61
N TRP A 199 12.85 -20.91 -22.46
CA TRP A 199 11.74 -21.87 -22.32
C TRP A 199 10.56 -21.48 -23.22
N PRO A 200 10.75 -21.47 -24.55
CA PRO A 200 9.77 -20.89 -25.47
C PRO A 200 8.47 -21.70 -25.56
N ASP A 201 8.53 -23.00 -25.29
CA ASP A 201 7.38 -23.92 -25.39
C ASP A 201 6.50 -23.95 -24.13
N LYS A 202 6.88 -23.20 -23.09
CA LYS A 202 6.15 -23.19 -21.83
C LYS A 202 4.99 -22.19 -21.86
N PRO A 203 3.89 -22.45 -21.12
CA PRO A 203 2.68 -21.64 -21.18
C PRO A 203 2.83 -20.36 -20.36
N TRP A 204 3.66 -19.44 -20.86
CA TRP A 204 3.83 -18.12 -20.30
C TRP A 204 2.55 -17.28 -20.43
N TYR A 205 2.23 -16.52 -19.39
CA TYR A 205 1.08 -15.61 -19.37
C TYR A 205 1.50 -14.21 -19.80
N TRP A 206 1.26 -13.92 -21.08
CA TRP A 206 1.80 -12.73 -21.74
C TRP A 206 1.23 -11.40 -21.26
N ILE A 207 0.02 -11.38 -20.69
CA ILE A 207 -0.50 -10.16 -20.06
C ILE A 207 0.36 -9.78 -18.85
N ALA A 208 0.75 -10.75 -18.01
CA ALA A 208 1.65 -10.49 -16.89
C ALA A 208 3.06 -10.11 -17.36
N LEU A 209 3.60 -10.80 -18.37
CA LEU A 209 4.90 -10.46 -18.95
C LEU A 209 4.90 -9.05 -19.55
N SER A 210 3.90 -8.68 -20.35
CA SER A 210 3.76 -7.32 -20.91
C SER A 210 3.70 -6.24 -19.85
N ARG A 211 3.17 -6.54 -18.66
CA ARG A 211 3.12 -5.60 -17.53
C ARG A 211 4.40 -5.61 -16.68
N ASN A 212 5.27 -6.58 -16.88
CA ASN A 212 6.42 -6.81 -16.03
C ASN A 212 7.45 -5.67 -16.21
N PRO A 213 7.90 -5.01 -15.13
CA PRO A 213 8.89 -3.92 -15.21
C PRO A 213 10.23 -4.32 -15.85
N SER A 214 10.55 -5.61 -15.92
CA SER A 214 11.77 -6.07 -16.59
C SER A 214 11.69 -6.03 -18.13
N ILE A 215 10.48 -5.99 -18.70
CA ILE A 215 10.26 -5.99 -20.15
C ILE A 215 10.34 -4.56 -20.67
N THR A 216 11.21 -4.36 -21.64
CA THR A 216 11.48 -3.07 -22.27
C THR A 216 10.87 -2.98 -23.67
N MET A 217 10.78 -1.76 -24.22
CA MET A 217 10.37 -1.60 -25.61
C MET A 217 11.33 -2.31 -26.59
N SER A 218 12.63 -2.39 -26.25
CA SER A 218 13.60 -3.13 -27.07
C SER A 218 13.26 -4.62 -27.16
N ASP A 219 12.79 -5.22 -26.07
CA ASP A 219 12.35 -6.62 -26.08
C ASP A 219 11.14 -6.82 -27.01
N VAL A 220 10.15 -5.92 -26.91
CA VAL A 220 8.95 -5.97 -27.77
C VAL A 220 9.32 -5.88 -29.26
N LEU A 221 10.30 -5.04 -29.61
CA LEU A 221 10.76 -4.85 -30.99
C LEU A 221 11.61 -6.01 -31.51
N ASN A 222 12.44 -6.61 -30.65
CA ASN A 222 13.28 -7.75 -31.02
C ASN A 222 12.46 -9.03 -31.26
N TRP A 223 11.32 -9.18 -30.58
CA TRP A 223 10.44 -10.34 -30.71
C TRP A 223 8.98 -9.93 -30.98
N PRO A 224 8.68 -9.37 -32.17
CA PRO A 224 7.37 -8.80 -32.48
C PRO A 224 6.27 -9.86 -32.64
N ASP A 225 6.62 -11.11 -32.95
CA ASP A 225 5.68 -12.21 -33.15
C ASP A 225 5.16 -12.80 -31.82
N LYS A 226 5.68 -12.34 -30.69
CA LYS A 226 5.18 -12.78 -29.39
C LYS A 226 3.84 -12.10 -29.08
N PRO A 227 2.94 -12.78 -28.35
CA PRO A 227 1.58 -12.29 -28.12
C PRO A 227 1.54 -11.22 -27.02
N TRP A 228 2.27 -10.12 -27.24
CA TRP A 228 2.30 -8.96 -26.36
C TRP A 228 0.90 -8.36 -26.22
N ASP A 229 0.48 -8.15 -24.96
CA ASP A 229 -0.70 -7.37 -24.63
C ASP A 229 -0.37 -5.88 -24.60
N TRP A 230 -0.92 -5.11 -25.53
CA TRP A 230 -0.59 -3.69 -25.70
C TRP A 230 -1.23 -2.77 -24.66
N THR A 231 -2.34 -3.18 -24.04
CA THR A 231 -2.91 -2.46 -22.90
C THR A 231 -1.98 -2.56 -21.69
N ALA A 232 -1.44 -3.76 -21.43
CA ALA A 232 -0.45 -4.00 -20.39
C ALA A 232 0.88 -3.29 -20.67
N LEU A 233 1.35 -3.28 -21.93
CA LEU A 233 2.54 -2.52 -22.33
C LEU A 233 2.34 -1.01 -22.14
N SER A 234 1.15 -0.46 -22.46
CA SER A 234 0.83 0.96 -22.26
C SER A 234 0.88 1.42 -20.79
N ILE A 235 0.71 0.51 -19.83
CA ILE A 235 0.86 0.80 -18.39
C ILE A 235 2.18 0.29 -17.80
N ASN A 236 3.07 -0.25 -18.64
CA ASN A 236 4.34 -0.79 -18.18
C ASN A 236 5.28 0.37 -17.80
N PRO A 237 5.84 0.40 -16.57
CA PRO A 237 6.71 1.49 -16.13
C PRO A 237 8.02 1.62 -16.93
N SER A 238 8.45 0.56 -17.61
CA SER A 238 9.65 0.53 -18.45
C SER A 238 9.39 0.93 -19.90
N ILE A 239 8.13 1.21 -20.27
CA ILE A 239 7.74 1.76 -21.57
C ILE A 239 7.30 3.20 -21.39
N THR A 240 8.01 4.10 -22.05
CA THR A 240 7.94 5.54 -21.82
C THR A 240 7.21 6.25 -22.97
N MET A 241 6.84 7.52 -22.76
CA MET A 241 6.33 8.35 -23.85
C MET A 241 7.37 8.62 -24.96
N SER A 242 8.66 8.47 -24.70
CA SER A 242 9.66 8.45 -25.78
C SER A 242 9.47 7.25 -26.71
N ASP A 243 9.14 6.08 -26.17
CA ASP A 243 8.87 4.88 -26.97
C ASP A 243 7.60 5.05 -27.81
N VAL A 244 6.54 5.60 -27.22
CA VAL A 244 5.30 5.92 -27.94
C VAL A 244 5.58 6.90 -29.10
N ARG A 245 6.43 7.92 -28.87
CA ARG A 245 6.86 8.87 -29.91
C ARG A 245 7.70 8.22 -31.01
N ALA A 246 8.60 7.31 -30.64
CA ALA A 246 9.47 6.62 -31.58
C ALA A 246 8.70 5.60 -32.44
N TYR A 247 7.63 5.02 -31.90
CA TYR A 247 6.85 3.96 -32.54
C TYR A 247 5.33 4.25 -32.50
N PRO A 248 4.86 5.34 -33.15
CA PRO A 248 3.46 5.79 -33.03
C PRO A 248 2.45 4.85 -33.69
N ASP A 249 2.90 4.00 -34.63
CA ASP A 249 2.06 3.04 -35.37
C ASP A 249 1.76 1.76 -34.59
N LYS A 250 2.37 1.59 -33.41
CA LYS A 250 2.05 0.46 -32.55
C LYS A 250 0.67 0.63 -31.93
N PRO A 251 -0.04 -0.47 -31.62
CA PRO A 251 -1.44 -0.44 -31.16
C PRO A 251 -1.53 -0.06 -29.68
N TRP A 252 -0.95 1.08 -29.32
CA TRP A 252 -1.00 1.66 -27.99
C TRP A 252 -2.44 1.87 -27.53
N ASP A 253 -2.72 1.45 -26.29
CA ASP A 253 -3.92 1.84 -25.58
C ASP A 253 -3.75 3.25 -25.00
N TRP A 254 -4.40 4.24 -25.62
CA TRP A 254 -4.31 5.65 -25.22
C TRP A 254 -5.05 5.98 -23.92
N THR A 255 -6.06 5.17 -23.57
CA THR A 255 -6.74 5.29 -22.27
C THR A 255 -5.79 4.83 -21.16
N ALA A 256 -5.12 3.70 -21.35
CA ALA A 256 -4.07 3.22 -20.46
C ALA A 256 -2.90 4.22 -20.34
N LEU A 257 -2.40 4.71 -21.48
CA LEU A 257 -1.32 5.71 -21.49
C LEU A 257 -1.68 6.94 -20.67
N SER A 258 -2.93 7.42 -20.73
CA SER A 258 -3.38 8.61 -19.97
C SER A 258 -3.14 8.53 -18.46
N TYR A 259 -2.99 7.32 -17.89
CA TYR A 259 -2.65 7.11 -16.48
C TYR A 259 -1.15 7.24 -16.17
N ASN A 260 -0.29 7.28 -17.18
CA ASN A 260 1.15 7.40 -17.00
C ASN A 260 1.49 8.79 -16.43
N PRO A 261 2.09 8.87 -15.23
CA PRO A 261 2.36 10.14 -14.54
C PRO A 261 3.38 11.03 -15.25
N SER A 262 4.07 10.55 -16.28
CA SER A 262 5.02 11.35 -17.07
C SER A 262 4.40 12.01 -18.30
N ILE A 263 3.13 11.75 -18.64
CA ILE A 263 2.48 12.35 -19.81
C ILE A 263 2.26 13.83 -19.59
N THR A 264 2.76 14.68 -20.48
CA THR A 264 2.57 16.14 -20.40
C THR A 264 1.44 16.62 -21.31
N MET A 265 0.96 17.85 -21.10
CA MET A 265 0.01 18.47 -22.02
C MET A 265 0.59 18.61 -23.45
N ALA A 266 1.91 18.80 -23.58
CA ALA A 266 2.57 18.82 -24.88
C ALA A 266 2.46 17.47 -25.61
N ASP A 267 2.54 16.35 -24.90
CA ASP A 267 2.33 15.02 -25.49
C ASP A 267 0.88 14.87 -26.00
N VAL A 268 -0.11 15.31 -25.20
CA VAL A 268 -1.52 15.28 -25.59
C VAL A 268 -1.77 16.11 -26.86
N LEU A 269 -1.15 17.29 -26.96
CA LEU A 269 -1.27 18.18 -28.11
C LEU A 269 -0.57 17.68 -29.38
N ASN A 270 0.46 16.85 -29.25
CA ASN A 270 1.13 16.23 -30.40
C ASN A 270 0.24 15.17 -31.07
N TRP A 271 -0.73 14.59 -30.34
CA TRP A 271 -1.69 13.62 -30.87
C TRP A 271 -3.12 13.96 -30.46
N PRO A 272 -3.70 15.05 -31.01
CA PRO A 272 -4.99 15.56 -30.57
C PRO A 272 -6.15 14.62 -30.93
N ASP A 273 -5.99 13.79 -31.98
CA ASP A 273 -7.04 12.90 -32.48
C ASP A 273 -7.09 11.54 -31.76
N LYS A 274 -6.17 11.30 -30.83
CA LYS A 274 -6.11 10.03 -30.09
C LYS A 274 -7.11 10.04 -28.92
N PRO A 275 -7.67 8.86 -28.56
CA PRO A 275 -8.72 8.77 -27.54
C PRO A 275 -8.13 8.84 -26.13
N TRP A 276 -7.62 10.02 -25.77
CA TRP A 276 -7.12 10.32 -24.44
C TRP A 276 -8.23 10.26 -23.39
N TYR A 277 -7.90 9.69 -22.23
CA TYR A 277 -8.83 9.60 -21.10
C TYR A 277 -8.63 10.78 -20.15
N TRP A 278 -9.46 11.80 -20.33
CA TRP A 278 -9.31 13.10 -19.68
C TRP A 278 -9.46 13.09 -18.16
N ILE A 279 -10.18 12.13 -17.58
CA ILE A 279 -10.24 11.97 -16.12
C ILE A 279 -8.86 11.58 -15.57
N ALA A 280 -8.13 10.69 -16.26
CA ALA A 280 -6.76 10.34 -15.85
C ALA A 280 -5.78 11.50 -16.08
N LEU A 281 -5.87 12.18 -17.23
CA LEU A 281 -5.06 13.37 -17.51
C LEU A 281 -5.29 14.49 -16.47
N SER A 282 -6.55 14.75 -16.12
CA SER A 282 -6.91 15.75 -15.11
C SER A 282 -6.30 15.46 -13.74
N ARG A 283 -6.10 14.17 -13.40
CA ARG A 283 -5.45 13.74 -12.15
C ARG A 283 -3.92 13.69 -12.25
N ASN A 284 -3.36 13.90 -13.44
CA ASN A 284 -1.96 13.64 -13.71
C ASN A 284 -1.05 14.73 -13.12
N PRO A 285 -0.03 14.37 -12.30
CA PRO A 285 0.86 15.35 -11.64
C PRO A 285 1.57 16.32 -12.58
N SER A 286 1.73 15.97 -13.86
CA SER A 286 2.35 16.81 -14.88
C SER A 286 1.44 17.90 -15.44
N ILE A 287 0.12 17.77 -15.28
CA ILE A 287 -0.88 18.72 -15.78
C ILE A 287 -1.08 19.78 -14.71
N THR A 288 -0.82 21.03 -15.04
CA THR A 288 -0.89 22.18 -14.13
C THR A 288 -2.17 22.99 -14.31
N MET A 289 -2.46 23.89 -13.36
CA MET A 289 -3.55 24.85 -13.53
C MET A 289 -3.36 25.73 -14.78
N SER A 290 -2.12 26.07 -15.13
CA SER A 290 -1.81 26.83 -16.34
C SER A 290 -2.22 26.07 -17.62
N ASP A 291 -2.03 24.75 -17.66
CA ASP A 291 -2.48 23.93 -18.79
C ASP A 291 -4.01 23.97 -18.92
N VAL A 292 -4.72 23.83 -17.81
CA VAL A 292 -6.20 23.90 -17.79
C VAL A 292 -6.72 25.23 -18.33
N LEU A 293 -6.05 26.34 -17.98
CA LEU A 293 -6.42 27.68 -18.42
C LEU A 293 -6.06 27.97 -19.88
N ASN A 294 -4.95 27.43 -20.37
CA ASN A 294 -4.51 27.61 -21.75
C ASN A 294 -5.41 26.84 -22.74
N TRP A 295 -6.00 25.73 -22.31
CA TRP A 295 -6.88 24.90 -23.15
C TRP A 295 -8.22 24.61 -22.46
N PRO A 296 -9.08 25.63 -22.27
CA PRO A 296 -10.32 25.52 -21.50
C PRO A 296 -11.39 24.65 -22.17
N ASP A 297 -11.33 24.48 -23.50
CA ASP A 297 -12.30 23.70 -24.27
C ASP A 297 -12.07 22.18 -24.17
N LYS A 298 -10.98 21.74 -23.53
CA LYS A 298 -10.75 20.32 -23.29
C LYS A 298 -11.67 19.81 -22.17
N PRO A 299 -12.07 18.53 -22.22
CA PRO A 299 -13.04 17.98 -21.27
C PRO A 299 -12.36 17.62 -19.93
N TRP A 300 -11.80 18.63 -19.27
CA TRP A 300 -11.21 18.52 -17.95
C TRP A 300 -12.23 18.06 -16.91
N ASP A 301 -11.84 17.10 -16.08
CA ASP A 301 -12.63 16.64 -14.95
C ASP A 301 -12.19 17.37 -13.68
N TRP A 302 -13.05 18.26 -13.17
CA TRP A 302 -12.72 19.09 -12.02
C TRP A 302 -12.63 18.33 -10.70
N THR A 303 -13.27 17.16 -10.60
CA THR A 303 -13.09 16.29 -9.43
C THR A 303 -11.71 15.65 -9.46
N ALA A 304 -11.22 15.23 -10.63
CA ALA A 304 -9.88 14.72 -10.82
C ALA A 304 -8.81 15.81 -10.66
N LEU A 305 -9.04 17.02 -11.19
CA LEU A 305 -8.18 18.20 -10.94
C LEU A 305 -8.10 18.54 -9.46
N SER A 306 -9.22 18.46 -8.74
CA SER A 306 -9.23 18.68 -7.29
C SER A 306 -8.34 17.67 -6.54
N ARG A 307 -8.08 16.49 -7.10
CA ARG A 307 -7.16 15.47 -6.54
C ARG A 307 -5.72 15.63 -7.05
N ASN A 308 -5.49 16.45 -8.06
CA ASN A 308 -4.22 16.53 -8.74
C ASN A 308 -3.17 17.22 -7.84
N PRO A 309 -2.02 16.58 -7.55
CA PRO A 309 -0.99 17.16 -6.69
C PRO A 309 -0.36 18.45 -7.26
N SER A 310 -0.48 18.73 -8.55
CA SER A 310 0.01 19.99 -9.12
C SER A 310 -0.91 21.18 -8.80
N ILE A 311 -2.17 20.92 -8.41
CA ILE A 311 -3.15 21.94 -8.08
C ILE A 311 -3.00 22.30 -6.60
N THR A 312 -2.70 23.57 -6.35
CA THR A 312 -2.38 24.11 -5.03
C THR A 312 -3.55 24.94 -4.48
N MET A 313 -3.49 25.27 -3.18
CA MET A 313 -4.48 26.17 -2.60
C MET A 313 -4.43 27.58 -3.22
N SER A 314 -3.25 28.03 -3.67
CA SER A 314 -3.14 29.29 -4.44
C SER A 314 -3.96 29.25 -5.73
N ASP A 315 -3.96 28.13 -6.46
CA ASP A 315 -4.78 27.99 -7.67
C ASP A 315 -6.27 28.06 -7.34
N VAL A 316 -6.70 27.36 -6.28
CA VAL A 316 -8.09 27.35 -5.83
C VAL A 316 -8.55 28.75 -5.40
N ARG A 317 -7.69 29.52 -4.70
CA ARG A 317 -7.98 30.91 -4.31
C ARG A 317 -7.99 31.88 -5.50
N ALA A 318 -7.10 31.68 -6.48
CA ALA A 318 -7.03 32.51 -7.68
C ALA A 318 -8.23 32.33 -8.61
N TYR A 319 -8.83 31.13 -8.62
CA TYR A 319 -9.94 30.78 -9.50
C TYR A 319 -11.12 30.18 -8.73
N PRO A 320 -11.79 30.96 -7.86
CA PRO A 320 -12.82 30.46 -6.94
C PRO A 320 -14.12 30.04 -7.66
N ASP A 321 -14.37 30.55 -8.87
CA ASP A 321 -15.57 30.25 -9.66
C ASP A 321 -15.49 28.91 -10.41
N LYS A 322 -14.35 28.23 -10.37
CA LYS A 322 -14.22 26.90 -10.98
C LYS A 322 -14.92 25.86 -10.11
N PRO A 323 -15.45 24.77 -10.71
CA PRO A 323 -16.26 23.79 -10.00
C PRO A 323 -15.38 22.80 -9.19
N TRP A 324 -14.59 23.34 -8.27
CA TRP A 324 -13.76 22.58 -7.34
C TRP A 324 -14.59 21.63 -6.48
N ASN A 325 -14.10 20.40 -6.33
CA ASN A 325 -14.68 19.42 -5.43
C ASN A 325 -13.95 19.48 -4.07
N TRP A 326 -14.52 20.22 -3.11
CA TRP A 326 -13.91 20.46 -1.79
C TRP A 326 -13.66 19.19 -0.97
N SER A 327 -14.58 18.21 -1.03
CA SER A 327 -14.36 16.91 -0.39
C SER A 327 -13.13 16.20 -0.97
N VAL A 328 -12.90 16.33 -2.29
CA VAL A 328 -11.70 15.76 -2.93
C VAL A 328 -10.45 16.61 -2.71
N LEU A 329 -10.55 17.95 -2.69
CA LEU A 329 -9.45 18.85 -2.29
C LEU A 329 -8.95 18.53 -0.88
N SER A 330 -9.84 18.11 0.02
CA SER A 330 -9.48 17.67 1.37
C SER A 330 -8.46 16.52 1.36
N ARG A 331 -8.45 15.72 0.27
CA ARG A 331 -7.56 14.56 0.05
C ARG A 331 -6.35 14.91 -0.82
N ASN A 332 -6.26 16.14 -1.30
CA ASN A 332 -5.17 16.59 -2.15
C ASN A 332 -3.91 16.79 -1.30
N PRO A 333 -2.75 16.20 -1.67
CA PRO A 333 -1.52 16.32 -0.89
C PRO A 333 -0.95 17.74 -0.85
N SER A 334 -1.32 18.62 -1.78
CA SER A 334 -0.85 20.01 -1.86
C SER A 334 -1.73 21.00 -1.10
N ILE A 335 -2.81 20.52 -0.46
CA ILE A 335 -3.65 21.30 0.44
C ILE A 335 -3.23 20.97 1.86
N THR A 336 -2.84 21.96 2.64
CA THR A 336 -2.40 21.77 4.03
C THR A 336 -3.58 21.88 5.00
N PHE A 337 -3.37 21.50 6.26
CA PHE A 337 -4.37 21.80 7.29
C PHE A 337 -4.55 23.33 7.49
N ALA A 338 -3.47 24.11 7.39
CA ALA A 338 -3.54 25.57 7.46
C ALA A 338 -4.48 26.14 6.39
N ASP A 339 -4.45 25.61 5.17
CA ASP A 339 -5.37 26.03 4.10
C ASP A 339 -6.84 25.81 4.46
N VAL A 340 -7.17 24.68 5.10
CA VAL A 340 -8.52 24.39 5.58
C VAL A 340 -8.97 25.44 6.59
N LEU A 341 -8.09 25.86 7.50
CA LEU A 341 -8.38 26.86 8.52
C LEU A 341 -8.68 28.25 7.94
N THR A 342 -8.04 28.61 6.82
CA THR A 342 -8.31 29.89 6.14
C THR A 342 -9.67 29.95 5.46
N LEU A 343 -10.32 28.81 5.18
CA LEU A 343 -11.60 28.73 4.48
C LEU A 343 -12.59 27.82 5.23
N PRO A 344 -13.01 28.22 6.44
CA PRO A 344 -13.79 27.36 7.33
C PRO A 344 -15.20 27.04 6.81
N ASP A 345 -15.76 27.88 5.93
CA ASP A 345 -17.13 27.75 5.41
C ASP A 345 -17.23 26.82 4.20
N LYS A 346 -16.10 26.30 3.71
CA LYS A 346 -16.09 25.40 2.56
C LYS A 346 -16.39 23.96 3.00
N PRO A 347 -17.03 23.15 2.13
CA PRO A 347 -17.43 21.78 2.48
C PRO A 347 -16.25 20.82 2.42
N TRP A 348 -15.30 21.01 3.34
CA TRP A 348 -14.17 20.13 3.58
C TRP A 348 -14.61 18.78 4.17
N ASP A 349 -13.91 17.73 3.77
CA ASP A 349 -14.05 16.37 4.27
C ASP A 349 -13.08 16.18 5.45
N TYR A 350 -13.60 16.44 6.66
CA TYR A 350 -12.83 16.39 7.90
C TYR A 350 -12.38 14.96 8.24
N GLU A 351 -13.08 13.92 7.79
CA GLU A 351 -12.63 12.53 7.94
C GLU A 351 -11.26 12.34 7.28
N TYR A 352 -11.08 12.84 6.05
CA TYR A 352 -9.79 12.74 5.36
C TYR A 352 -8.73 13.70 5.87
N ILE A 353 -9.12 14.91 6.25
CA ILE A 353 -8.17 15.88 6.81
C ILE A 353 -7.53 15.31 8.08
N CYS A 354 -8.32 14.62 8.92
CA CYS A 354 -7.82 13.94 10.12
C CYS A 354 -6.78 12.85 9.86
N LEU A 355 -6.75 12.28 8.64
CA LEU A 355 -5.81 11.24 8.24
C LEU A 355 -4.49 11.80 7.68
N LYS A 356 -4.38 13.12 7.48
CA LYS A 356 -3.16 13.70 6.94
C LYS A 356 -2.01 13.66 7.95
N PRO A 357 -0.76 13.42 7.51
CA PRO A 357 0.39 13.42 8.42
C PRO A 357 0.71 14.80 9.01
N ASP A 358 0.53 15.87 8.23
CA ASP A 358 0.91 17.26 8.55
C ASP A 358 -0.06 17.96 9.51
N ILE A 359 -1.20 17.35 9.85
CA ILE A 359 -2.14 17.89 10.86
C ILE A 359 -1.49 18.10 12.24
N PHE A 360 -0.27 17.56 12.44
CA PHE A 360 0.46 17.63 13.69
C PHE A 360 1.82 18.32 13.64
N GLU A 361 2.28 18.74 12.46
CA GLU A 361 3.54 19.48 12.28
C GLU A 361 3.24 20.97 12.12
N PRO A 362 3.60 21.83 13.08
CA PRO A 362 3.43 23.25 12.85
C PRO A 362 4.43 23.71 11.80
N THR A 363 3.95 24.36 10.73
CA THR A 363 4.86 25.02 9.79
C THR A 363 5.53 26.21 10.50
N ILE A 364 6.81 26.47 10.24
CA ILE A 364 7.57 27.55 10.90
C ILE A 364 6.87 28.93 10.77
N GLU A 365 6.06 29.12 9.73
CA GLU A 365 5.24 30.32 9.51
C GLU A 365 4.09 30.46 10.52
N GLU A 366 3.54 29.37 11.04
CA GLU A 366 2.47 29.37 12.06
C GLU A 366 2.91 29.92 13.41
N ILE A 367 4.21 29.80 13.74
CA ILE A 367 4.80 30.36 14.96
C ILE A 367 4.88 31.89 14.89
N VAL A 368 4.96 32.46 13.69
CA VAL A 368 5.22 33.89 13.48
C VAL A 368 3.92 34.70 13.34
N GLU A 369 2.84 34.12 12.78
CA GLU A 369 1.57 34.84 12.62
C GLU A 369 0.64 34.78 13.85
N PHE A 370 0.86 33.88 14.81
CA PHE A 370 0.03 33.75 16.02
C PHE A 370 0.87 33.81 17.32
N PRO A 371 1.16 35.02 17.86
CA PRO A 371 2.05 35.19 19.02
C PRO A 371 1.53 34.64 20.36
N ASN A 372 0.31 34.10 20.41
CA ASN A 372 -0.27 33.53 21.63
C ASN A 372 0.17 32.08 21.92
N PHE A 373 1.00 31.48 21.08
CA PHE A 373 1.42 30.08 21.20
C PHE A 373 2.22 29.77 22.49
N HIS A 374 2.79 30.78 23.16
CA HIS A 374 3.63 30.59 24.35
C HIS A 374 2.99 30.93 25.71
N GLN A 375 1.72 31.34 25.78
CA GLN A 375 1.17 31.91 27.02
C GLN A 375 0.35 30.98 27.92
N THR A 376 0.31 29.66 27.71
CA THR A 376 -0.45 28.74 28.58
C THR A 376 0.34 27.58 29.19
N GLN A 377 1.66 27.74 29.36
CA GLN A 377 2.42 26.90 30.30
C GLN A 377 3.22 27.76 31.28
N GLN A 378 2.54 28.23 32.33
CA GLN A 378 3.13 28.50 33.65
C GLN A 378 2.16 28.09 34.74
#